data_AF-A0A919H3L6-F1
#
_entry.id   AF-A0A919H3L6-F1
#
_cell.length_a   1.000
_cell.length_b   1.000
_cell.length_c   1.000
_cell.angle_alpha   90.00
_cell.angle_beta   90.00
_cell.angle_gamma   90.00
#
_symmetry.space_group_name_H-M   'P 1'
#
loop_
_entity.id
_entity.type
_entity.pdbx_description
1 polymer ?
#
loop_
_entity_poly.entity_id
_entity_poly.type
_entity_poly.pdbx_seq_one_letter_code
_entity_poly.pdbx_strand_id
1 'polypeptide(L)'
;MAQARRAARLLASLKPDAIVASDLRRAADTAAELAAVTGLPVEHDEALRETYAGEWQGLTHDEILAKYGEQYGAWKRGEPVRRGGGELETEVADRAAPVVLSHAERLPAGGTLVVVSHGGTIRTTIGRLLGLDAYYWEGLGGLSNCCWSVLGEGARGWRLMEHNAGTLPEPVLGDDD
;
A
#
# COMPACT_ATOMS: atom_id res chain seq x y z
N MET A 1 11.93 -13.05 -5.71
CA MET A 1 12.84 -12.44 -6.71
C MET A 1 12.27 -12.36 -8.12
N ALA A 2 11.82 -13.45 -8.76
CA ALA A 2 11.31 -13.38 -10.15
C ALA A 2 10.11 -12.42 -10.34
N GLN A 3 9.14 -12.42 -9.43
CA GLN A 3 8.00 -11.50 -9.46
C GLN A 3 8.43 -10.03 -9.26
N ALA A 4 9.31 -9.76 -8.29
CA ALA A 4 9.83 -8.42 -8.03
C ALA A 4 10.56 -7.85 -9.25
N ARG A 5 11.42 -8.65 -9.91
CA ARG A 5 12.10 -8.26 -11.15
C ARG A 5 11.14 -7.95 -12.29
N ARG A 6 10.06 -8.72 -12.42
CA ARG A 6 9.03 -8.47 -13.43
C ARG A 6 8.32 -7.14 -13.15
N ALA A 7 7.87 -6.94 -11.91
CA ALA A 7 7.21 -5.70 -11.50
C ALA A 7 8.13 -4.49 -11.69
N ALA A 8 9.40 -4.59 -11.28
CA ALA A 8 10.41 -3.56 -11.46
C ALA A 8 10.53 -3.08 -12.91
N ARG A 9 10.62 -4.00 -13.88
CA ARG A 9 10.71 -3.64 -15.31
C ARG A 9 9.45 -2.92 -15.82
N LEU A 10 8.28 -3.35 -15.37
CA LEU A 10 7.02 -2.71 -15.76
C LEU A 10 6.92 -1.33 -15.12
N LEU A 11 7.10 -1.22 -13.81
CA LEU A 11 7.02 0.05 -13.10
C LEU A 11 8.09 1.06 -13.56
N ALA A 12 9.27 0.60 -13.99
CA ALA A 12 10.28 1.47 -14.56
C ALA A 12 9.81 2.18 -15.85
N SER A 13 8.87 1.60 -16.62
CA SER A 13 8.34 2.29 -17.81
C SER A 13 7.39 3.43 -17.48
N LEU A 14 6.91 3.52 -16.22
CA LEU A 14 6.19 4.69 -15.71
C LEU A 14 7.12 5.86 -15.41
N LYS A 15 8.43 5.69 -15.59
CA LYS A 15 9.48 6.70 -15.31
C LYS A 15 9.34 7.32 -13.92
N PRO A 16 9.46 6.51 -12.84
CA PRO A 16 9.42 7.04 -11.48
C PRO A 16 10.42 8.17 -11.27
N ASP A 17 10.03 9.15 -10.45
CA ASP A 17 10.91 10.25 -10.02
C ASP A 17 11.50 9.97 -8.63
N ALA A 18 10.79 9.19 -7.81
CA ALA A 18 11.23 8.82 -6.47
C ALA A 18 10.74 7.41 -6.08
N ILE A 19 11.49 6.77 -5.18
CA ILE A 19 11.13 5.48 -4.58
C ILE A 19 11.23 5.63 -3.06
N VAL A 20 10.13 5.31 -2.37
CA VAL A 20 10.11 5.17 -0.91
C VAL A 20 9.60 3.78 -0.54
N ALA A 21 10.20 3.16 0.47
CA ALA A 21 9.89 1.79 0.83
C ALA A 21 9.85 1.56 2.34
N SER A 22 9.05 0.59 2.78
CA SER A 22 9.23 0.01 4.10
C SER A 22 10.64 -0.58 4.24
N ASP A 23 11.23 -0.39 5.41
CA ASP A 23 12.53 -0.92 5.81
C ASP A 23 12.52 -2.45 6.06
N LEU A 24 11.35 -3.07 6.17
CA LEU A 24 11.26 -4.53 6.32
C LEU A 24 11.81 -5.21 5.06
N ARG A 25 12.70 -6.19 5.28
CA ARG A 25 13.48 -6.87 4.22
C ARG A 25 12.68 -7.23 2.96
N ARG A 26 11.47 -7.78 3.09
CA ARG A 26 10.64 -8.15 1.92
C ARG A 26 10.27 -6.97 1.02
N ALA A 27 10.00 -5.80 1.60
CA ALA A 27 9.70 -4.57 0.86
C ALA A 27 11.00 -3.92 0.36
N ALA A 28 12.02 -3.86 1.21
CA ALA A 28 13.34 -3.33 0.84
C ALA A 28 13.95 -4.09 -0.36
N ASP A 29 13.94 -5.42 -0.34
CA ASP A 29 14.43 -6.27 -1.44
C ASP A 29 13.62 -6.04 -2.73
N THR A 30 12.31 -5.80 -2.62
CA THR A 30 11.44 -5.52 -3.79
C THR A 30 11.74 -4.15 -4.37
N ALA A 31 11.93 -3.13 -3.53
CA ALA A 31 12.31 -1.78 -3.95
C ALA A 31 13.70 -1.75 -4.59
N ALA A 32 14.64 -2.54 -4.07
CA ALA A 32 15.99 -2.66 -4.62
C ALA A 32 15.99 -3.18 -6.07
N GLU A 33 15.08 -4.09 -6.43
CA GLU A 33 14.95 -4.58 -7.81
C GLU A 33 14.47 -3.46 -8.75
N LEU A 34 13.62 -2.52 -8.28
CA LEU A 34 13.23 -1.34 -9.07
C LEU A 34 14.38 -0.33 -9.17
N ALA A 35 15.04 -0.03 -8.06
CA ALA A 35 16.19 0.86 -8.01
C ALA A 35 17.33 0.40 -8.94
N ALA A 36 17.57 -0.91 -9.03
CA ALA A 36 18.56 -1.49 -9.94
C ALA A 36 18.25 -1.22 -11.42
N VAL A 37 16.97 -1.03 -11.78
CA VAL A 37 16.52 -0.75 -13.16
C VAL A 37 16.46 0.76 -13.44
N THR A 38 16.01 1.56 -12.48
CA THR A 38 15.81 3.02 -12.66
C THR A 38 17.05 3.84 -12.33
N GLY A 39 17.96 3.32 -11.51
CA GLY A 39 19.10 4.05 -10.96
C GLY A 39 18.74 5.02 -9.82
N LEU A 40 17.48 5.05 -9.39
CA LEU A 40 17.01 5.93 -8.30
C LEU A 40 17.42 5.37 -6.93
N PRO A 41 17.75 6.23 -5.96
CA PRO A 41 17.90 5.81 -4.58
C PRO A 41 16.54 5.38 -3.99
N VAL A 42 16.60 4.50 -2.98
CA VAL A 42 15.42 4.11 -2.19
C VAL A 42 15.51 4.81 -0.83
N GLU A 43 14.53 5.64 -0.53
CA GLU A 43 14.33 6.15 0.83
C GLU A 43 13.55 5.11 1.64
N HIS A 44 13.98 4.81 2.87
CA HIS A 44 13.31 3.84 3.74
C HIS A 44 12.60 4.55 4.88
N ASP A 45 11.35 4.14 5.16
CA ASP A 45 10.54 4.70 6.23
C ASP A 45 9.81 3.59 7.02
N GLU A 46 9.96 3.60 8.35
CA GLU A 46 9.31 2.64 9.24
C GLU A 46 7.79 2.81 9.28
N ALA A 47 7.27 4.00 8.99
CA ALA A 47 5.85 4.27 8.94
C ALA A 47 5.16 3.58 7.76
N LEU A 48 5.92 2.99 6.83
CA LEU A 48 5.41 2.13 5.75
C LEU A 48 5.40 0.64 6.11
N ARG A 49 5.80 0.25 7.33
CA ARG A 49 5.74 -1.15 7.80
C ARG A 49 4.32 -1.70 7.76
N GLU A 50 4.19 -3.03 7.65
CA GLU A 50 2.90 -3.71 7.71
C GLU A 50 2.20 -3.46 9.04
N THR A 51 0.88 -3.64 9.09
CA THR A 51 0.13 -3.63 10.33
C THR A 51 0.78 -4.54 11.38
N TYR A 52 1.13 -3.98 12.52
CA TYR A 52 1.54 -4.75 13.68
C TYR A 52 0.31 -5.42 14.29
N ALA A 53 0.25 -6.75 14.17
CA ALA A 53 -0.90 -7.55 14.61
C ALA A 53 -0.74 -8.15 16.01
N GLY A 54 0.26 -7.68 16.78
CA GLY A 54 0.56 -8.17 18.13
C GLY A 54 0.62 -9.70 18.22
N GLU A 55 -0.14 -10.29 19.13
CA GLU A 55 -0.18 -11.74 19.37
C GLU A 55 -0.69 -12.57 18.19
N TRP A 56 -1.33 -11.96 17.18
CA TRP A 56 -1.76 -12.68 15.99
C TRP A 56 -0.62 -12.93 15.01
N GLN A 57 0.53 -12.28 15.19
CA GLN A 57 1.68 -12.49 14.31
C GLN A 57 2.15 -13.94 14.35
N GLY A 58 2.31 -14.55 13.17
CA GLY A 58 2.75 -15.93 13.03
C GLY A 58 1.66 -16.99 13.27
N LEU A 59 0.45 -16.59 13.67
CA LEU A 59 -0.67 -17.51 13.77
C LEU A 59 -1.30 -17.75 12.39
N THR A 60 -1.75 -18.98 12.18
CA THR A 60 -2.63 -19.34 11.09
C THR A 60 -4.05 -18.81 11.32
N HIS A 61 -4.85 -18.78 10.26
CA HIS A 61 -6.25 -18.39 10.36
C HIS A 61 -7.03 -19.24 11.38
N ASP A 62 -6.83 -20.56 11.35
CA ASP A 62 -7.51 -21.48 12.27
C ASP A 62 -7.11 -21.24 13.73
N GLU A 63 -5.82 -20.95 13.99
CA GLU A 63 -5.35 -20.60 15.33
C GLU A 63 -5.91 -19.27 15.82
N ILE A 64 -6.06 -18.27 14.94
CA ILE A 64 -6.71 -16.99 15.25
C ILE A 64 -8.18 -17.23 15.62
N LEU A 65 -8.91 -18.01 14.83
CA LEU A 65 -10.31 -18.32 15.12
C LEU A 65 -10.45 -19.09 16.44
N ALA A 66 -9.56 -20.04 16.72
CA ALA A 66 -9.60 -20.84 17.94
C ALA A 66 -9.31 -20.03 19.20
N LYS A 67 -8.36 -19.09 19.15
CA LYS A 67 -7.90 -18.31 20.32
C LYS A 67 -8.60 -16.96 20.46
N TYR A 68 -8.98 -16.34 19.36
CA TYR A 68 -9.45 -14.95 19.28
C TYR A 68 -10.74 -14.80 18.46
N GLY A 69 -11.58 -15.84 18.39
CA GLY A 69 -12.77 -15.87 17.52
C GLY A 69 -13.75 -14.71 17.71
N GLU A 70 -13.99 -14.25 18.95
CA GLU A 70 -14.83 -13.08 19.22
C GLU A 70 -14.23 -11.81 18.63
N GLN A 71 -12.93 -11.60 18.87
CA GLN A 71 -12.17 -10.47 18.35
C GLN A 71 -12.13 -10.48 16.81
N TYR A 72 -11.94 -11.65 16.21
CA TYR A 72 -12.01 -11.83 14.76
C TYR A 72 -13.41 -11.51 14.22
N GLY A 73 -14.47 -11.97 14.88
CA GLY A 73 -15.84 -11.65 14.52
C GLY A 73 -16.15 -10.16 14.58
N ALA A 74 -15.68 -9.47 15.62
CA ALA A 74 -15.82 -8.01 15.76
C ALA A 74 -15.08 -7.25 14.64
N TRP A 75 -13.84 -7.64 14.34
CA TRP A 75 -13.09 -7.06 13.23
C TRP A 75 -13.82 -7.28 11.88
N LYS A 76 -14.38 -8.47 11.64
CA LYS A 76 -15.16 -8.75 10.43
C LYS A 76 -16.46 -7.94 10.30
N ARG A 77 -16.98 -7.41 11.40
CA ARG A 77 -18.12 -6.47 11.43
C ARG A 77 -17.70 -5.01 11.24
N GLY A 78 -16.41 -4.73 11.10
CA GLY A 78 -15.88 -3.37 10.96
C GLY A 78 -15.72 -2.63 12.29
N GLU A 79 -15.74 -3.34 13.43
CA GLU A 79 -15.47 -2.72 14.73
C GLU A 79 -13.97 -2.35 14.84
N PRO A 80 -13.62 -1.26 15.55
CA PRO A 80 -12.24 -0.81 15.72
C PRO A 80 -11.49 -1.72 16.69
N VAL A 81 -11.06 -2.88 16.19
CA VAL A 81 -10.45 -3.95 16.96
C VAL A 81 -8.94 -3.96 16.79
N ARG A 82 -8.21 -3.81 17.89
CA ARG A 82 -6.75 -4.00 17.94
C ARG A 82 -6.40 -5.49 17.92
N ARG A 83 -6.30 -6.07 16.72
CA ARG A 83 -5.97 -7.49 16.50
C ARG A 83 -4.71 -7.89 17.28
N GLY A 84 -4.83 -8.88 18.18
CA GLY A 84 -3.74 -9.32 19.04
C GLY A 84 -3.12 -8.25 19.93
N GLY A 85 -3.82 -7.15 20.22
CA GLY A 85 -3.30 -6.00 20.96
C GLY A 85 -2.41 -5.06 20.13
N GLY A 86 -2.34 -5.26 18.81
CA GLY A 86 -1.57 -4.45 17.87
C GLY A 86 -2.24 -3.14 17.47
N GLU A 87 -2.01 -2.73 16.23
CA GLU A 87 -2.53 -1.47 15.66
C GLU A 87 -3.98 -1.60 15.17
N LEU A 88 -4.72 -0.50 15.25
CA LEU A 88 -5.92 -0.27 14.47
C LEU A 88 -5.55 0.06 13.01
N GLU A 89 -6.45 -0.25 12.09
CA GLU A 89 -6.28 0.11 10.68
C GLU A 89 -6.12 1.62 10.47
N THR A 90 -6.84 2.42 11.27
CA THR A 90 -6.73 3.89 11.25
C THR A 90 -5.36 4.37 11.71
N GLU A 91 -4.76 3.74 12.71
CA GLU A 91 -3.42 4.08 13.20
C GLU A 91 -2.34 3.78 12.16
N VAL A 92 -2.49 2.67 11.43
CA VAL A 92 -1.62 2.33 10.29
C VAL A 92 -1.72 3.40 9.20
N ALA A 93 -2.95 3.84 8.86
CA ALA A 93 -3.14 4.90 7.89
C ALA A 93 -2.56 6.24 8.36
N ASP A 94 -2.70 6.58 9.64
CA ASP A 94 -2.25 7.84 10.22
C ASP A 94 -0.73 7.99 10.20
N ARG A 95 0.02 6.88 10.31
CA ARG A 95 1.47 6.91 10.12
C ARG A 95 1.90 6.85 8.65
N ALA A 96 1.21 6.09 7.81
CA ALA A 96 1.67 5.84 6.44
C ALA A 96 1.30 6.96 5.45
N ALA A 97 0.09 7.53 5.55
CA ALA A 97 -0.38 8.54 4.60
C ALA A 97 0.48 9.82 4.58
N PRO A 98 0.95 10.36 5.72
CA PRO A 98 1.83 11.54 5.70
C PRO A 98 3.16 11.31 4.95
N VAL A 99 3.72 10.10 5.01
CA VAL A 99 4.93 9.74 4.24
C VAL A 99 4.62 9.81 2.75
N VAL A 100 3.53 9.18 2.30
CA VAL A 100 3.16 9.19 0.87
C VAL A 100 2.92 10.63 0.38
N LEU A 101 2.17 11.44 1.14
CA LEU A 101 1.86 12.82 0.78
C LEU A 101 3.12 13.70 0.72
N SER A 102 3.98 13.65 1.74
CA SER A 102 5.20 14.46 1.77
C SER A 102 6.22 14.11 0.68
N HIS A 103 6.24 12.85 0.21
CA HIS A 103 7.02 12.47 -0.95
C HIS A 103 6.38 12.96 -2.26
N ALA A 104 5.06 12.82 -2.40
CA ALA A 104 4.33 13.27 -3.59
C ALA A 104 4.42 14.80 -3.79
N GLU A 105 4.31 15.58 -2.71
CA GLU A 105 4.42 17.05 -2.73
C GLU A 105 5.79 17.57 -3.22
N ARG A 106 6.85 16.76 -3.13
CA ARG A 106 8.20 17.10 -3.59
C ARG A 106 8.44 16.78 -5.05
N LEU A 107 7.50 16.12 -5.73
CA LEU A 107 7.66 15.72 -7.11
C LEU A 107 7.40 16.89 -8.08
N PRO A 108 7.97 16.85 -9.29
CA PRO A 108 7.55 17.75 -10.36
C PRO A 108 6.07 17.52 -10.70
N ALA A 109 5.45 18.50 -11.37
CA ALA A 109 4.08 18.35 -11.86
C ALA A 109 3.97 17.13 -12.79
N GLY A 110 3.04 16.23 -12.48
CA GLY A 110 2.87 14.95 -13.18
C GLY A 110 3.93 13.89 -12.85
N GLY A 111 4.74 14.12 -11.81
CA GLY A 111 5.75 13.17 -11.36
C GLY A 111 5.16 11.89 -10.77
N THR A 112 5.94 10.82 -10.81
CA THR A 112 5.54 9.48 -10.37
C THR A 112 6.32 9.05 -9.13
N LEU A 113 5.61 8.87 -8.01
CA LEU A 113 6.13 8.24 -6.79
C LEU A 113 5.87 6.73 -6.83
N VAL A 114 6.89 5.92 -6.55
CA VAL A 114 6.67 4.50 -6.23
C VAL A 114 6.82 4.27 -4.72
N VAL A 115 5.75 3.79 -4.09
CA VAL A 115 5.71 3.41 -2.67
C VAL A 115 5.70 1.89 -2.55
N VAL A 116 6.72 1.31 -1.92
CA VAL A 116 6.83 -0.15 -1.71
C VAL A 116 6.51 -0.50 -0.26
N SER A 117 5.34 -1.10 -0.03
CA SER A 117 4.85 -1.43 1.32
C SER A 117 4.18 -2.81 1.33
N HIS A 118 3.13 -2.99 2.12
CA HIS A 118 2.51 -4.28 2.43
C HIS A 118 0.99 -4.18 2.28
N GLY A 119 0.31 -5.31 2.12
CA GLY A 119 -1.11 -5.32 1.73
C GLY A 119 -2.01 -4.54 2.68
N GLY A 120 -1.84 -4.73 4.00
CA GLY A 120 -2.64 -4.02 5.00
C GLY A 120 -2.39 -2.51 4.96
N THR A 121 -1.13 -2.12 5.05
CA THR A 121 -0.72 -0.71 4.99
C THR A 121 -1.12 -0.02 3.68
N ILE A 122 -0.96 -0.68 2.53
CA ILE A 122 -1.37 -0.10 1.23
C ILE A 122 -2.87 0.15 1.22
N ARG A 123 -3.68 -0.82 1.65
CA ARG A 123 -5.13 -0.70 1.64
C ARG A 123 -5.63 0.44 2.53
N THR A 124 -5.16 0.51 3.78
CA THR A 124 -5.57 1.58 4.70
C THR A 124 -5.07 2.95 4.25
N THR A 125 -3.86 3.02 3.68
CA THR A 125 -3.33 4.26 3.07
C THR A 125 -4.18 4.73 1.90
N ILE A 126 -4.58 3.84 0.98
CA ILE A 126 -5.47 4.19 -0.13
C ILE A 126 -6.81 4.70 0.40
N GLY A 127 -7.44 3.98 1.32
CA GLY A 127 -8.72 4.38 1.91
C GLY A 127 -8.66 5.78 2.53
N ARG A 128 -7.58 6.07 3.26
CA ARG A 128 -7.31 7.39 3.84
C ARG A 128 -7.13 8.48 2.78
N LEU A 129 -6.31 8.25 1.76
CA LEU A 129 -6.05 9.24 0.70
C LEU A 129 -7.31 9.55 -0.13
N LEU A 130 -8.18 8.57 -0.32
CA LEU A 130 -9.48 8.73 -0.98
C LEU A 130 -10.54 9.41 -0.10
N GLY A 131 -10.24 9.69 1.18
CA GLY A 131 -11.20 10.27 2.12
C GLY A 131 -12.36 9.35 2.48
N LEU A 132 -12.18 8.03 2.35
CA LEU A 132 -13.21 7.05 2.70
C LEU A 132 -13.28 6.88 4.23
N ASP A 133 -14.49 6.69 4.74
CA ASP A 133 -14.68 6.20 6.11
C ASP A 133 -13.97 4.84 6.27
N ALA A 134 -13.32 4.64 7.42
CA ALA A 134 -12.51 3.45 7.69
C ALA A 134 -13.31 2.15 7.57
N TYR A 135 -14.61 2.19 7.84
CA TYR A 135 -15.50 1.06 7.65
C TYR A 135 -15.47 0.50 6.22
N TYR A 136 -15.26 1.34 5.21
CA TYR A 136 -15.28 0.93 3.80
C TYR A 136 -13.92 0.47 3.25
N TRP A 137 -12.83 0.57 4.03
CA TRP A 137 -11.50 0.21 3.53
C TRP A 137 -11.38 -1.27 3.18
N GLU A 138 -12.10 -2.16 3.87
CA GLU A 138 -12.22 -3.59 3.53
C GLU A 138 -12.99 -3.86 2.22
N GLY A 139 -13.63 -2.84 1.64
CA GLY A 139 -14.19 -2.90 0.28
C GLY A 139 -13.10 -2.91 -0.80
N LEU A 140 -11.88 -2.49 -0.48
CA LEU A 140 -10.71 -2.64 -1.35
C LEU A 140 -10.12 -4.04 -1.13
N GLY A 141 -9.96 -4.77 -2.24
CA GLY A 141 -9.40 -6.12 -2.23
C GLY A 141 -7.97 -6.19 -1.66
N GLY A 142 -7.49 -7.41 -1.47
CA GLY A 142 -6.09 -7.64 -1.13
C GLY A 142 -5.16 -7.39 -2.33
N LEU A 143 -3.92 -6.98 -2.07
CA LEU A 143 -2.87 -6.97 -3.09
C LEU A 143 -2.14 -8.31 -3.12
N SER A 144 -2.03 -8.88 -4.32
CA SER A 144 -1.19 -10.03 -4.61
C SER A 144 0.28 -9.64 -4.63
N ASN A 145 1.17 -10.62 -4.44
CA ASN A 145 2.61 -10.38 -4.38
C ASN A 145 3.12 -9.67 -5.65
N CYS A 146 3.80 -8.53 -5.45
CA CYS A 146 4.36 -7.68 -6.53
C CYS A 146 3.30 -7.14 -7.52
N CYS A 147 2.02 -7.15 -7.15
CA CYS A 147 1.00 -6.33 -7.79
C CYS A 147 0.95 -4.95 -7.12
N TRP A 148 0.36 -3.97 -7.80
CA TRP A 148 0.33 -2.58 -7.35
C TRP A 148 -1.06 -1.97 -7.47
N SER A 149 -1.23 -0.80 -6.86
CA SER A 149 -2.37 0.08 -7.13
C SER A 149 -1.84 1.40 -7.69
N VAL A 150 -2.63 2.06 -8.53
CA VAL A 150 -2.27 3.36 -9.11
C VAL A 150 -3.27 4.39 -8.60
N LEU A 151 -2.74 5.47 -8.03
CA LEU A 151 -3.52 6.62 -7.63
C LEU A 151 -3.11 7.82 -8.48
N GLY A 152 -4.09 8.63 -8.86
CA GLY A 152 -3.85 9.90 -9.54
C GLY A 152 -4.52 11.04 -8.77
N GLU A 153 -3.84 12.17 -8.70
CA GLU A 153 -4.44 13.40 -8.17
C GLU A 153 -5.39 14.00 -9.22
N GLY A 154 -6.59 14.39 -8.80
CA GLY A 154 -7.53 15.13 -9.64
C GLY A 154 -8.07 16.35 -8.89
N ALA A 155 -8.95 17.12 -9.55
CA ALA A 155 -9.50 18.37 -8.99
C ALA A 155 -10.24 18.21 -7.64
N ARG A 156 -10.59 16.99 -7.23
CA ARG A 156 -11.29 16.68 -5.96
C ARG A 156 -10.44 15.83 -5.01
N GLY A 157 -9.13 15.77 -5.23
CA GLY A 157 -8.20 14.94 -4.48
C GLY A 157 -7.85 13.63 -5.19
N TRP A 158 -7.38 12.66 -4.43
CA TRP A 158 -6.89 11.38 -4.95
C TRP A 158 -7.99 10.52 -5.57
N ARG A 159 -7.66 9.82 -6.64
CA ARG A 159 -8.50 8.82 -7.31
C ARG A 159 -7.74 7.51 -7.44
N LEU A 160 -8.41 6.40 -7.17
CA LEU A 160 -7.89 5.07 -7.41
C LEU A 160 -8.17 4.70 -8.87
N MET A 161 -7.11 4.62 -9.67
CA MET A 161 -7.20 4.34 -11.11
C MET A 161 -7.11 2.84 -11.36
N GLU A 162 -6.24 2.15 -10.63
CA GLU A 162 -6.09 0.71 -10.69
C GLU A 162 -5.83 0.12 -9.30
N HIS A 163 -6.23 -1.13 -9.09
CA HIS A 163 -6.01 -1.82 -7.84
C HIS A 163 -5.65 -3.29 -8.07
N ASN A 164 -4.64 -3.78 -7.34
CA ASN A 164 -4.09 -5.12 -7.47
C ASN A 164 -3.71 -5.48 -8.93
N ALA A 165 -3.17 -4.51 -9.67
CA ALA A 165 -2.75 -4.66 -11.05
C ALA A 165 -1.46 -5.48 -11.14
N GLY A 166 -1.39 -6.36 -12.13
CA GLY A 166 -0.17 -7.11 -12.51
C GLY A 166 0.38 -6.69 -13.88
N THR A 167 -0.24 -5.70 -14.51
CA THR A 167 0.05 -5.11 -15.81
C THR A 167 -0.08 -3.60 -15.70
N LEU A 168 0.49 -2.86 -16.64
CA LEU A 168 0.43 -1.39 -16.63
C LEU A 168 -0.98 -0.89 -16.96
N PRO A 169 -1.34 0.30 -16.47
CA PRO A 169 -2.61 0.91 -16.84
C PRO A 169 -2.73 1.16 -18.33
N GLU A 170 -3.90 0.84 -18.87
CA GLU A 170 -4.30 1.31 -20.19
C GLU A 170 -4.82 2.76 -20.06
N PRO A 171 -4.38 3.69 -20.94
CA PRO A 171 -4.90 5.05 -20.92
C PRO A 171 -6.42 5.05 -21.11
N VAL A 172 -7.15 5.57 -20.13
CA VAL A 172 -8.57 5.84 -20.28
C VAL A 172 -8.71 7.15 -21.03
N LEU A 173 -9.07 7.09 -22.31
CA LEU A 173 -9.46 8.27 -23.09
C LEU A 173 -10.80 8.76 -22.53
N GLY A 174 -10.77 9.87 -21.79
CA GLY A 174 -11.98 10.62 -21.42
C GLY A 174 -12.25 11.72 -22.44
N ASP A 175 -13.52 12.08 -22.64
CA ASP A 175 -13.95 13.12 -23.59
C ASP A 175 -13.63 14.56 -23.15
N ASP A 176 -12.91 14.76 -22.04
CA ASP A 176 -12.70 16.07 -21.39
C ASP A 176 -11.22 16.51 -21.38
N ASP A 177 -10.60 16.61 -22.56
CA ASP A 177 -9.35 17.38 -22.79
C ASP A 177 -9.66 18.85 -23.13
#